data_AF-A0AAV5TB98-F1
#
_entry.id   AF-A0AAV5TB98-F1
#
_cell.length_a   1.000
_cell.length_b   1.000
_cell.length_c   1.000
_cell.angle_alpha   90.00
_cell.angle_beta   90.00
_cell.angle_gamma   90.00
#
_symmetry.space_group_name_H-M   'P 1'
#
loop_
_entity.id
_entity.type
_entity.pdbx_description
1 polymer ?
#
loop_
_entity_poly.entity_id
_entity_poly.type
_entity_poly.pdbx_seq_one_letter_code
_entity_poly.pdbx_strand_id
1 'polypeptide(L)'
;PTKRRSRITREESKELAIPTTSVSSSASRPLLERMEVEYKAWCERRLVQEREYVARYNLHSFNHSTEKLYIGHFTSSYELFRIAIKEAYALIQNVFHDFKKLPHRHQVTLFKNFVNKFSMIECMYHTKKYFKNSNTMLMASLITCMEKNNLDNWIVDTNQFKNTDALRTTCKGFMDEYDDLLGKMIQMDNITDREFYALAALNYCDIDTSRRVPEEIIKNAQSTRAKVLDELQEYYRNELQLHDFSHRLGTLMMMGQGANEAGRVMNKEMQMYATMFDIYSDDSFLREFFAE
;
A
#
# COMPACT_ATOMS: atom_id res chain seq x y z
N PRO A 1 -18.94 61.85 8.48
CA PRO A 1 -18.35 61.62 7.13
C PRO A 1 -18.21 60.11 6.84
N THR A 2 -19.34 59.54 6.40
CA THR A 2 -19.50 58.46 5.40
C THR A 2 -18.51 57.28 5.34
N LYS A 3 -18.94 56.18 5.98
CA LYS A 3 -18.51 54.79 5.69
C LYS A 3 -18.92 54.40 4.26
N ARG A 4 -17.96 54.01 3.42
CA ARG A 4 -18.19 53.45 2.07
C ARG A 4 -18.28 51.93 2.16
N ARG A 5 -19.49 51.39 2.06
CA ARG A 5 -19.76 49.95 1.88
C ARG A 5 -19.38 49.57 0.44
N SER A 6 -18.42 48.67 0.26
CA SER A 6 -18.22 47.98 -1.03
C SER A 6 -19.26 46.87 -1.17
N ARG A 7 -19.91 46.86 -2.33
CA ARG A 7 -20.99 45.95 -2.71
C ARG A 7 -20.35 44.76 -3.43
N ILE A 8 -20.33 43.61 -2.79
CA ILE A 8 -19.91 42.34 -3.40
C ILE A 8 -21.03 41.88 -4.33
N THR A 9 -20.72 41.81 -5.63
CA THR A 9 -21.55 41.21 -6.66
C THR A 9 -21.52 39.70 -6.52
N ARG A 10 -22.72 39.12 -6.44
CA ARG A 10 -23.00 37.68 -6.36
C ARG A 10 -22.83 37.08 -7.75
N GLU A 11 -21.67 36.51 -8.04
CA GLU A 11 -21.47 35.68 -9.23
C GLU A 11 -22.17 34.33 -9.04
N GLU A 12 -22.91 33.94 -10.06
CA GLU A 12 -23.67 32.71 -10.17
C GLU A 12 -22.72 31.50 -10.20
N SER A 13 -22.74 30.73 -9.12
CA SER A 13 -22.09 29.43 -9.07
C SER A 13 -22.83 28.47 -10.00
N LYS A 14 -22.29 28.25 -11.20
CA LYS A 14 -22.65 27.11 -12.06
C LYS A 14 -22.23 25.84 -11.33
N GLU A 15 -23.20 25.06 -10.87
CA GLU A 15 -23.00 23.69 -10.41
C GLU A 15 -22.26 22.89 -11.49
N LEU A 16 -21.01 22.51 -11.19
CA LEU A 16 -20.32 21.45 -11.90
C LEU A 16 -21.05 20.15 -11.57
N ALA A 17 -21.91 19.72 -12.50
CA ALA A 17 -22.46 18.37 -12.49
C ALA A 17 -21.30 17.37 -12.54
N ILE A 18 -21.06 16.69 -11.42
CA ILE A 18 -20.19 15.52 -11.35
C ILE A 18 -20.83 14.45 -12.25
N PRO A 19 -20.12 13.89 -13.24
CA PRO A 19 -20.67 12.81 -14.06
C PRO A 19 -20.94 11.60 -13.16
N THR A 20 -22.21 11.32 -12.91
CA THR A 20 -22.65 10.09 -12.24
C THR A 20 -22.48 8.96 -13.24
N THR A 21 -21.31 8.33 -13.24
CA THR A 21 -21.04 7.12 -14.01
C THR A 21 -22.06 6.06 -13.57
N SER A 22 -22.85 5.59 -14.51
CA SER A 22 -23.86 4.56 -14.30
C SER A 22 -23.25 3.35 -13.59
N VAL A 23 -23.71 3.07 -12.38
CA VAL A 23 -23.37 1.90 -11.55
C VAL A 23 -23.97 0.65 -12.20
N SER A 24 -23.36 0.20 -13.30
CA SER A 24 -23.51 -1.17 -13.79
C SER A 24 -22.93 -2.12 -12.73
N SER A 25 -23.62 -3.23 -12.46
CA SER A 25 -23.45 -4.07 -11.27
C SER A 25 -22.04 -4.65 -11.12
N SER A 26 -21.10 -3.90 -10.52
CA SER A 26 -19.73 -4.37 -10.23
C SER A 26 -19.69 -5.67 -9.43
N ALA A 27 -20.77 -5.98 -8.71
CA ALA A 27 -20.92 -7.18 -7.89
C ALA A 27 -20.90 -8.50 -8.68
N SER A 28 -21.23 -8.47 -9.98
CA SER A 28 -21.28 -9.68 -10.82
C SER A 28 -19.93 -10.06 -11.42
N ARG A 29 -18.91 -9.19 -11.35
CA ARG A 29 -17.57 -9.50 -11.88
C ARG A 29 -16.82 -10.44 -10.95
N PRO A 30 -15.98 -11.35 -11.50
CA PRO A 30 -14.99 -12.10 -10.72
C PRO A 30 -14.19 -11.17 -9.80
N LEU A 31 -13.82 -11.67 -8.63
CA LEU A 31 -13.18 -10.87 -7.59
C LEU A 31 -11.80 -10.38 -8.04
N LEU A 32 -11.04 -11.20 -8.76
CA LEU A 32 -9.72 -10.81 -9.26
C LEU A 32 -9.79 -9.72 -10.33
N GLU A 33 -10.77 -9.79 -11.22
CA GLU A 33 -11.00 -8.73 -12.23
C GLU A 33 -11.40 -7.41 -11.55
N ARG A 34 -12.22 -7.48 -10.50
CA ARG A 34 -12.59 -6.29 -9.72
C ARG A 34 -11.38 -5.69 -9.00
N MET A 35 -10.56 -6.53 -8.38
CA MET A 35 -9.31 -6.09 -7.75
C MET A 35 -8.39 -5.42 -8.77
N GLU A 36 -8.24 -5.99 -9.96
CA GLU A 36 -7.45 -5.39 -11.05
C GLU A 36 -7.95 -3.99 -11.41
N VAL A 37 -9.25 -3.86 -11.71
CA VAL A 37 -9.86 -2.59 -12.15
C VAL A 37 -9.71 -1.52 -11.05
N GLU A 38 -10.04 -1.87 -9.81
CA GLU A 38 -9.99 -0.92 -8.70
C GLU A 38 -8.55 -0.59 -8.30
N TYR A 39 -7.62 -1.54 -8.39
CA TYR A 39 -6.20 -1.28 -8.16
C TYR A 39 -5.62 -0.32 -9.21
N LYS A 40 -5.95 -0.51 -10.49
CA LYS A 40 -5.53 0.42 -11.56
C LYS A 40 -6.08 1.82 -11.32
N ALA A 41 -7.37 1.94 -11.01
CA ALA A 41 -7.98 3.24 -10.68
C ALA A 41 -7.36 3.88 -9.42
N TRP A 42 -7.01 3.07 -8.42
CA TRP A 42 -6.31 3.52 -7.22
C TRP A 42 -4.89 4.02 -7.55
N CYS A 43 -4.13 3.31 -8.37
CA CYS A 43 -2.82 3.74 -8.86
C CYS A 43 -2.91 5.07 -9.60
N GLU A 44 -3.89 5.25 -10.48
CA GLU A 44 -4.08 6.50 -11.23
C GLU A 44 -4.30 7.70 -10.31
N ARG A 45 -5.21 7.59 -9.33
CA ARG A 45 -5.49 8.67 -8.36
C ARG A 45 -4.28 8.97 -7.47
N ARG A 46 -3.58 7.92 -7.03
CA ARG A 46 -2.38 8.02 -6.21
C ARG A 46 -1.23 8.68 -6.98
N LEU A 47 -1.00 8.31 -8.24
CA LEU A 47 0.06 8.88 -9.08
C LEU A 47 -0.08 10.39 -9.28
N VAL A 48 -1.31 10.92 -9.34
CA VAL A 48 -1.53 12.39 -9.40
C VAL A 48 -0.94 13.06 -8.15
N GLN A 49 -1.28 12.54 -6.97
CA GLN A 49 -0.83 13.09 -5.69
C GLN A 49 0.67 12.90 -5.47
N GLU A 50 1.23 11.73 -5.82
CA GLU A 50 2.67 11.48 -5.69
C GLU A 50 3.49 12.38 -6.64
N ARG A 51 3.02 12.60 -7.88
CA ARG A 51 3.69 13.51 -8.82
C ARG A 51 3.62 14.96 -8.35
N GLU A 52 2.50 15.38 -7.76
CA GLU A 52 2.37 16.69 -7.15
C GLU A 52 3.36 16.86 -6.00
N TYR A 53 3.48 15.86 -5.12
CA TYR A 53 4.46 15.84 -4.04
C TYR A 53 5.90 15.97 -4.58
N VAL A 54 6.27 15.11 -5.53
CA VAL A 54 7.59 15.11 -6.16
C VAL A 54 7.93 16.46 -6.78
N ALA A 55 6.98 17.09 -7.49
CA ALA A 55 7.17 18.41 -8.07
C ALA A 55 7.32 19.51 -6.99
N ARG A 56 6.50 19.46 -5.94
CA ARG A 56 6.54 20.44 -4.84
C ARG A 56 7.86 20.41 -4.08
N TYR A 57 8.39 19.23 -3.82
CA TYR A 57 9.61 19.04 -3.02
C TYR A 57 10.86 18.77 -3.85
N ASN A 58 10.75 18.82 -5.17
CA ASN A 58 11.84 18.65 -6.13
C ASN A 58 12.71 17.41 -5.85
N LEU A 59 12.08 16.24 -5.70
CA LEU A 59 12.82 15.00 -5.44
C LEU A 59 13.77 14.67 -6.60
N HIS A 60 14.94 14.12 -6.27
CA HIS A 60 15.96 13.76 -7.23
C HIS A 60 15.47 12.64 -8.15
N SER A 61 15.58 12.82 -9.46
CA SER A 61 15.25 11.78 -10.43
C SER A 61 16.24 10.63 -10.33
N PHE A 62 15.74 9.39 -10.31
CA PHE A 62 16.55 8.20 -10.47
C PHE A 62 16.65 7.85 -11.96
N ASN A 63 17.87 7.57 -12.43
CA ASN A 63 18.11 7.25 -13.84
C ASN A 63 17.72 5.79 -14.12
N HIS A 64 16.43 5.54 -14.34
CA HIS A 64 15.92 4.26 -14.82
C HIS A 64 15.74 4.28 -16.34
N SER A 65 15.99 3.15 -17.00
CA SER A 65 16.01 3.09 -18.48
C SER A 65 14.65 3.27 -19.13
N THR A 66 13.56 2.89 -18.46
CA THR A 66 12.20 2.89 -19.04
C THR A 66 11.18 3.68 -18.25
N GLU A 67 11.49 4.05 -17.00
CA GLU A 67 10.49 4.61 -16.08
C GLU A 67 11.00 5.91 -15.49
N LYS A 68 10.07 6.80 -15.18
CA LYS A 68 10.40 8.04 -14.48
C LYS A 68 10.28 7.84 -12.98
N LEU A 69 11.40 7.45 -12.36
CA LEU A 69 11.49 7.19 -10.92
C LEU A 69 12.25 8.31 -10.20
N TYR A 70 12.08 8.36 -8.89
CA TYR A 70 12.70 9.35 -8.02
C TYR A 70 13.31 8.68 -6.79
N ILE A 71 14.41 9.21 -6.28
CA ILE A 71 14.98 8.76 -5.01
C ILE A 71 14.11 9.31 -3.88
N GLY A 72 13.52 8.38 -3.12
CA GLY A 72 12.83 8.70 -1.87
C GLY A 72 13.83 8.97 -0.74
N HIS A 73 13.48 9.92 0.11
CA HIS A 73 14.08 10.15 1.42
C HIS A 73 13.06 9.80 2.52
N PHE A 74 13.52 9.75 3.77
CA PHE A 74 12.72 9.38 4.92
C PHE A 74 11.42 10.17 4.96
N THR A 75 11.46 11.51 4.90
CA THR A 75 10.24 12.33 4.94
C THR A 75 9.29 12.05 3.79
N SER A 76 9.83 11.89 2.57
CA SER A 76 8.99 11.56 1.41
C SER A 76 8.33 10.19 1.54
N SER A 77 8.99 9.18 2.12
CA SER A 77 8.41 7.86 2.33
C SER A 77 7.14 7.93 3.19
N TYR A 78 7.14 8.76 4.23
CA TYR A 78 5.96 8.95 5.09
C TYR A 78 4.82 9.67 4.37
N GLU A 79 5.14 10.76 3.67
CA GLU A 79 4.14 11.54 2.96
C GLU A 79 3.47 10.73 1.83
N LEU A 80 4.26 9.95 1.09
CA LEU A 80 3.77 9.05 0.05
C LEU A 80 2.98 7.88 0.65
N PHE A 81 3.41 7.36 1.81
CA PHE A 81 2.63 6.34 2.53
C PHE A 81 1.30 6.89 3.04
N ARG A 82 1.26 8.15 3.50
CA ARG A 82 0.01 8.83 3.90
C ARG A 82 -0.96 8.94 2.72
N ILE A 83 -0.47 9.29 1.53
CA ILE A 83 -1.26 9.28 0.29
C ILE A 83 -1.79 7.86 0.02
N ALA A 84 -0.93 6.85 0.13
CA ALA A 84 -1.31 5.44 -0.08
C ALA A 84 -2.43 4.99 0.87
N ILE A 85 -2.32 5.28 2.18
CA ILE A 85 -3.36 4.96 3.17
C ILE A 85 -4.69 5.62 2.77
N LYS A 86 -4.69 6.93 2.49
CA LYS A 86 -5.92 7.66 2.16
C LYS A 86 -6.67 7.03 0.97
N GLU A 87 -5.93 6.67 -0.08
CA GLU A 87 -6.53 6.06 -1.26
C GLU A 87 -6.92 4.58 -1.04
N ALA A 88 -6.19 3.85 -0.19
CA ALA A 88 -6.43 2.41 0.05
C ALA A 88 -7.82 2.14 0.64
N TYR A 89 -8.40 3.10 1.37
CA TYR A 89 -9.74 2.92 1.93
C TYR A 89 -10.79 2.78 0.82
N ALA A 90 -10.70 3.59 -0.24
CA ALA A 90 -11.56 3.49 -1.41
C ALA A 90 -11.37 2.17 -2.16
N LEU A 91 -10.11 1.69 -2.28
CA LEU A 91 -9.78 0.40 -2.88
C LEU A 91 -10.53 -0.74 -2.17
N ILE A 92 -10.38 -0.87 -0.85
CA ILE A 92 -11.06 -1.94 -0.08
C ILE A 92 -12.58 -1.82 -0.23
N GLN A 93 -13.11 -0.60 -0.12
CA GLN A 93 -14.53 -0.34 -0.21
C GLN A 93 -15.16 -0.76 -1.55
N ASN A 94 -14.42 -0.63 -2.64
CA ASN A 94 -14.92 -0.96 -3.97
C ASN A 94 -14.69 -2.44 -4.33
N VAL A 95 -13.63 -3.06 -3.81
CA VAL A 95 -13.37 -4.48 -4.03
C VAL A 95 -14.26 -5.36 -3.15
N PHE A 96 -14.35 -5.05 -1.85
CA PHE A 96 -15.06 -5.86 -0.85
C PHE A 96 -16.35 -5.20 -0.41
N HIS A 97 -17.46 -5.48 -1.10
CA HIS A 97 -18.73 -4.80 -0.87
C HIS A 97 -19.29 -4.94 0.55
N ASP A 98 -18.97 -6.04 1.23
CA ASP A 98 -19.42 -6.26 2.61
C ASP A 98 -18.66 -5.38 3.62
N PHE A 99 -17.48 -4.87 3.27
CA PHE A 99 -16.71 -3.97 4.13
C PHE A 99 -17.49 -2.72 4.52
N LYS A 100 -18.24 -2.12 3.57
CA LYS A 100 -19.07 -0.92 3.82
C LYS A 100 -20.21 -1.17 4.82
N LYS A 101 -20.64 -2.42 4.98
CA LYS A 101 -21.74 -2.81 5.87
C LYS A 101 -21.28 -3.03 7.30
N LEU A 102 -19.97 -3.15 7.53
CA LEU A 102 -19.42 -3.42 8.85
C LEU A 102 -19.55 -2.20 9.76
N PRO A 103 -19.69 -2.37 11.08
CA PRO A 103 -19.51 -1.29 12.03
C PRO A 103 -18.16 -0.60 11.85
N HIS A 104 -18.12 0.74 11.99
CA HIS A 104 -16.93 1.55 11.74
C HIS A 104 -15.67 1.03 12.48
N ARG A 105 -15.82 0.62 13.75
CA ARG A 105 -14.75 0.00 14.53
C ARG A 105 -14.09 -1.19 13.79
N HIS A 106 -14.89 -2.09 13.22
CA HIS A 106 -14.37 -3.25 12.51
C HIS A 106 -13.78 -2.88 11.15
N GLN A 107 -14.34 -1.88 10.47
CA GLN A 107 -13.73 -1.33 9.26
C GLN A 107 -12.32 -0.83 9.53
N VAL A 108 -12.12 -0.04 10.60
CA VAL A 108 -10.81 0.46 11.01
C VAL A 108 -9.85 -0.68 11.32
N THR A 109 -10.28 -1.69 12.09
CA THR A 109 -9.44 -2.86 12.41
C THR A 109 -8.99 -3.61 11.15
N LEU A 110 -9.91 -3.93 10.24
CA LEU A 110 -9.60 -4.63 9.00
C LEU A 110 -8.74 -3.78 8.06
N PHE A 111 -9.02 -2.48 7.98
CA PHE A 111 -8.28 -1.54 7.16
C PHE A 111 -6.82 -1.43 7.58
N LYS A 112 -6.56 -1.21 8.88
CA LYS A 112 -5.20 -1.17 9.43
C LYS A 112 -4.44 -2.47 9.17
N ASN A 113 -5.10 -3.62 9.37
CA ASN A 113 -4.52 -4.94 9.11
C ASN A 113 -4.19 -5.13 7.62
N PHE A 114 -5.04 -4.67 6.71
CA PHE A 114 -4.82 -4.78 5.27
C PHE A 114 -3.66 -3.91 4.79
N VAL A 115 -3.66 -2.62 5.11
CA VAL A 115 -2.80 -1.64 4.43
C VAL A 115 -1.31 -1.91 4.66
N ASN A 116 -0.87 -2.20 5.89
CA ASN A 116 0.54 -2.44 6.17
C ASN A 116 1.08 -3.63 5.36
N LYS A 117 0.33 -4.74 5.37
CA LYS A 117 0.68 -5.95 4.63
C LYS A 117 0.61 -5.71 3.12
N PHE A 118 -0.41 -4.98 2.66
CA PHE A 118 -0.60 -4.66 1.24
C PHE A 118 0.55 -3.83 0.69
N SER A 119 1.02 -2.84 1.44
CA SER A 119 2.16 -2.02 1.04
C SER A 119 3.45 -2.82 0.92
N MET A 120 3.65 -3.87 1.71
CA MET A 120 4.80 -4.79 1.54
C MET A 120 4.66 -5.63 0.28
N ILE A 121 3.47 -6.19 0.00
CA ILE A 121 3.19 -6.94 -1.23
C ILE A 121 3.43 -6.05 -2.46
N GLU A 122 2.92 -4.81 -2.43
CA GLU A 122 3.08 -3.84 -3.50
C GLU A 122 4.55 -3.45 -3.72
N CYS A 123 5.26 -3.14 -2.63
CA CYS A 123 6.69 -2.84 -2.66
C CYS A 123 7.48 -3.96 -3.34
N MET A 124 7.26 -5.22 -2.94
CA MET A 124 7.89 -6.38 -3.55
C MET A 124 7.55 -6.52 -5.03
N TYR A 125 6.25 -6.43 -5.38
CA TYR A 125 5.77 -6.56 -6.76
C TYR A 125 6.42 -5.53 -7.68
N HIS A 126 6.39 -4.25 -7.32
CA HIS A 126 6.98 -3.19 -8.14
C HIS A 126 8.51 -3.27 -8.16
N THR A 127 9.14 -3.64 -7.03
CA THR A 127 10.60 -3.86 -6.99
C THR A 127 11.00 -4.92 -8.02
N LYS A 128 10.33 -6.07 -8.01
CA LYS A 128 10.61 -7.15 -8.98
C LYS A 128 10.29 -6.70 -10.40
N LYS A 129 9.20 -5.97 -10.61
CA LYS A 129 8.78 -5.48 -11.94
C LYS A 129 9.80 -4.53 -12.56
N TYR A 130 10.28 -3.54 -11.80
CA TYR A 130 11.15 -2.49 -12.33
C TYR A 130 12.63 -2.84 -12.22
N PHE A 131 13.05 -3.45 -11.11
CA PHE A 131 14.46 -3.71 -10.85
C PHE A 131 14.88 -5.17 -11.08
N LYS A 132 13.93 -6.08 -11.36
CA LYS A 132 14.16 -7.49 -11.67
C LYS A 132 15.04 -8.19 -10.64
N ASN A 133 16.30 -8.45 -11.00
CA ASN A 133 17.28 -9.16 -10.19
C ASN A 133 18.24 -8.22 -9.45
N SER A 134 17.97 -6.90 -9.47
CA SER A 134 18.74 -5.97 -8.66
C SER A 134 18.44 -6.21 -7.18
N ASN A 135 19.50 -6.46 -6.42
CA ASN A 135 19.42 -6.58 -4.98
C ASN A 135 19.64 -5.24 -4.26
N THR A 136 19.96 -4.17 -5.00
CA THR A 136 20.37 -2.89 -4.41
C THR A 136 19.27 -1.85 -4.35
N MET A 137 18.20 -2.01 -5.16
CA MET A 137 17.10 -1.06 -5.25
C MET A 137 15.80 -1.66 -4.72
N LEU A 138 14.98 -0.82 -4.09
CA LEU A 138 13.61 -1.13 -3.68
C LEU A 138 12.68 -0.03 -4.15
N MET A 139 11.46 -0.39 -4.55
CA MET A 139 10.38 0.58 -4.75
C MET A 139 9.79 0.95 -3.38
N ALA A 140 9.72 2.24 -3.08
CA ALA A 140 9.12 2.74 -1.83
C ALA A 140 7.69 3.27 -2.05
N SER A 141 7.32 3.59 -3.29
CA SER A 141 5.98 4.01 -3.69
C SER A 141 5.70 3.61 -5.15
N LEU A 142 4.73 4.23 -5.83
CA LEU A 142 4.50 3.97 -7.26
C LEU A 142 5.58 4.60 -8.14
N ILE A 143 6.22 5.70 -7.69
CA ILE A 143 7.22 6.44 -8.47
C ILE A 143 8.52 6.73 -7.72
N THR A 144 8.65 6.29 -6.47
CA THR A 144 9.89 6.45 -5.71
C THR A 144 10.55 5.12 -5.42
N CYS A 145 11.88 5.16 -5.39
CA CYS A 145 12.73 4.05 -5.02
C CYS A 145 13.79 4.47 -4.00
N MET A 146 14.45 3.50 -3.37
CA MET A 146 15.56 3.72 -2.45
C MET A 146 16.65 2.69 -2.69
N GLU A 147 17.89 3.08 -2.41
CA GLU A 147 19.07 2.21 -2.41
C GLU A 147 19.21 1.53 -1.05
N LYS A 148 19.16 0.21 -1.01
CA LYS A 148 19.31 -0.57 0.25
C LYS A 148 20.65 -0.31 0.93
N ASN A 149 21.71 -0.24 0.13
CA ASN A 149 23.09 -0.12 0.63
C ASN A 149 23.50 1.31 0.97
N ASN A 150 22.59 2.27 0.80
CA ASN A 150 22.86 3.69 0.93
C ASN A 150 21.80 4.37 1.78
N LEU A 151 21.65 3.84 3.00
CA LEU A 151 20.69 4.34 3.97
C LEU A 151 20.92 5.81 4.32
N ASP A 152 22.18 6.26 4.26
CA ASP A 152 22.60 7.63 4.52
C ASP A 152 21.89 8.63 3.60
N ASN A 153 21.74 8.28 2.32
CA ASN A 153 20.99 9.09 1.36
C ASN A 153 19.48 9.06 1.63
N TRP A 154 18.96 7.99 2.22
CA TRP A 154 17.55 7.91 2.59
C TRP A 154 17.24 8.80 3.79
N ILE A 155 18.10 8.83 4.81
CA ILE A 155 17.86 9.60 6.04
C ILE A 155 18.45 11.02 6.01
N VAL A 156 18.91 11.52 4.86
CA VAL A 156 19.61 12.82 4.77
C VAL A 156 18.78 14.00 5.30
N ASP A 157 17.46 13.92 5.18
CA ASP A 157 16.49 14.91 5.64
C ASP A 157 16.10 14.75 7.12
N THR A 158 16.68 13.76 7.82
CA THR A 158 16.44 13.48 9.24
C THR A 158 17.43 14.17 10.18
N ASN A 159 18.42 14.90 9.66
CA ASN A 159 19.44 15.59 10.47
C ASN A 159 18.85 16.62 11.46
N GLN A 160 17.59 16.99 11.27
CA GLN A 160 16.81 17.85 12.16
C GLN A 160 16.21 17.12 13.37
N PHE A 161 16.13 15.79 13.35
CA PHE A 161 15.62 14.98 14.46
C PHE A 161 16.70 14.76 15.51
N LYS A 162 16.27 14.63 16.77
CA LYS A 162 17.16 14.26 17.88
C LYS A 162 17.64 12.82 17.68
N ASN A 163 18.88 12.53 18.10
CA ASN A 163 19.46 11.18 18.08
C ASN A 163 19.52 10.53 16.68
N THR A 164 19.92 11.29 15.65
CA THR A 164 20.03 10.81 14.25
C THR A 164 20.85 9.52 14.12
N ASP A 165 21.88 9.30 14.94
CA ASP A 165 22.67 8.06 14.91
C ASP A 165 21.85 6.84 15.35
N ALA A 166 21.05 6.98 16.42
CA ALA A 166 20.17 5.90 16.87
C ALA A 166 19.06 5.63 15.85
N LEU A 167 18.51 6.68 15.23
CA LEU A 167 17.54 6.53 14.13
C LEU A 167 18.16 5.75 12.96
N ARG A 168 19.39 6.09 12.58
CA ARG A 168 20.14 5.39 11.52
C ARG A 168 20.32 3.91 11.86
N THR A 169 20.72 3.59 13.10
CA THR A 169 20.89 2.20 13.54
C THR A 169 19.57 1.44 13.46
N THR A 170 18.49 2.02 13.93
CA THR A 170 17.14 1.44 13.83
C THR A 170 16.73 1.21 12.38
N CYS A 171 16.81 2.23 11.53
CA CYS A 171 16.46 2.14 10.12
C CYS A 171 17.26 1.04 9.42
N LYS A 172 18.55 0.89 9.75
CA LYS A 172 19.38 -0.19 9.23
C LYS A 172 18.87 -1.56 9.69
N GLY A 173 18.59 -1.71 10.98
CA GLY A 173 18.03 -2.96 11.53
C GLY A 173 16.71 -3.35 10.84
N PHE A 174 15.83 -2.38 10.61
CA PHE A 174 14.60 -2.59 9.84
C PHE A 174 14.87 -3.07 8.41
N MET A 175 15.81 -2.43 7.70
CA MET A 175 16.15 -2.83 6.33
C MET A 175 16.78 -4.22 6.27
N ASP A 176 17.60 -4.58 7.25
CA ASP A 176 18.20 -5.92 7.36
C ASP A 176 17.10 -6.98 7.61
N GLU A 177 16.17 -6.73 8.54
CA GLU A 177 15.03 -7.62 8.81
C GLU A 177 14.08 -7.73 7.60
N TYR A 178 13.85 -6.62 6.90
CA TYR A 178 13.08 -6.60 5.65
C TYR A 178 13.74 -7.46 4.56
N ASP A 179 15.07 -7.37 4.40
CA ASP A 179 15.78 -8.18 3.40
C ASP A 179 15.78 -9.67 3.76
N ASP A 180 15.88 -10.01 5.04
CA ASP A 180 15.77 -11.39 5.52
C ASP A 180 14.38 -12.00 5.23
N LEU A 181 13.32 -11.20 5.43
CA LEU A 181 11.94 -11.64 5.20
C LEU A 181 11.59 -11.68 3.71
N LEU A 182 11.87 -10.61 2.97
CA LEU A 182 11.34 -10.40 1.61
C LEU A 182 12.41 -10.48 0.52
N GLY A 183 13.69 -10.31 0.85
CA GLY A 183 14.77 -10.29 -0.14
C GLY A 183 14.81 -11.57 -0.98
N LYS A 184 14.72 -12.74 -0.33
CA LYS A 184 14.61 -14.03 -1.02
C LYS A 184 13.34 -14.15 -1.85
N MET A 185 12.21 -13.62 -1.34
CA MET A 185 10.92 -13.67 -2.04
C MET A 185 10.94 -12.83 -3.32
N ILE A 186 11.58 -11.66 -3.29
CA ILE A 186 11.80 -10.83 -4.49
C ILE A 186 12.64 -11.60 -5.52
N GLN A 187 13.55 -12.48 -5.10
CA GLN A 187 14.36 -13.29 -6.02
C GLN A 187 13.66 -14.54 -6.56
N MET A 188 12.48 -14.91 -6.04
CA MET A 188 11.70 -16.04 -6.55
C MET A 188 11.12 -15.76 -7.95
N ASP A 189 10.35 -16.73 -8.45
CA ASP A 189 9.63 -16.68 -9.72
C ASP A 189 8.86 -15.38 -9.90
N ASN A 190 8.79 -14.93 -11.15
CA ASN A 190 7.99 -13.76 -11.51
C ASN A 190 6.52 -14.03 -11.18
N ILE A 191 5.97 -13.19 -10.30
CA ILE A 191 4.54 -13.09 -10.09
C ILE A 191 3.90 -12.32 -11.24
N THR A 192 2.81 -12.86 -11.75
CA THR A 192 1.95 -12.21 -12.73
C THR A 192 1.10 -11.15 -12.06
N ASP A 193 0.54 -10.22 -12.84
CA ASP A 193 -0.39 -9.22 -12.33
C ASP A 193 -1.60 -9.88 -11.64
N ARG A 194 -2.10 -10.99 -12.19
CA ARG A 194 -3.23 -11.72 -11.62
C ARG A 194 -2.93 -12.35 -10.27
N GLU A 195 -1.73 -12.90 -10.10
CA GLU A 195 -1.25 -13.40 -8.83
C GLU A 195 -1.03 -12.29 -7.80
N PHE A 196 -0.55 -11.12 -8.23
CA PHE A 196 -0.47 -9.94 -7.38
C PHE A 196 -1.86 -9.52 -6.88
N TYR A 197 -2.87 -9.48 -7.74
CA TYR A 197 -4.25 -9.17 -7.33
C TYR A 197 -4.81 -10.23 -6.37
N ALA A 198 -4.48 -11.51 -6.60
CA ALA A 198 -4.85 -12.58 -5.68
C ALA A 198 -4.19 -12.42 -4.30
N LEU A 199 -2.89 -12.09 -4.25
CA LEU A 199 -2.18 -11.80 -3.00
C LEU A 199 -2.83 -10.63 -2.24
N ALA A 200 -3.13 -9.54 -2.95
CA ALA A 200 -3.82 -8.39 -2.37
C ALA A 200 -5.19 -8.80 -1.79
N ALA A 201 -5.95 -9.65 -2.49
CA ALA A 201 -7.26 -10.10 -2.00
C ALA A 201 -7.15 -11.09 -0.83
N LEU A 202 -6.17 -11.99 -0.85
CA LEU A 202 -5.88 -12.92 0.25
C LEU A 202 -5.41 -12.20 1.51
N ASN A 203 -4.64 -11.11 1.34
CA ASN A 203 -4.22 -10.25 2.44
C ASN A 203 -5.43 -9.68 3.20
N TYR A 204 -6.47 -9.22 2.50
CA TYR A 204 -7.72 -8.79 3.16
C TYR A 204 -8.37 -9.91 3.98
N CYS A 205 -8.25 -11.16 3.53
CA CYS A 205 -8.83 -12.32 4.21
C CYS A 205 -8.00 -12.78 5.42
N ASP A 206 -6.76 -12.30 5.56
CA ASP A 206 -5.85 -12.67 6.65
C ASP A 206 -6.08 -11.80 7.88
N ILE A 207 -7.18 -12.10 8.58
CA ILE A 207 -7.64 -11.38 9.77
C ILE A 207 -6.91 -11.90 11.01
N ASP A 208 -6.35 -10.98 11.79
CA ASP A 208 -5.84 -11.26 13.13
C ASP A 208 -7.01 -11.60 14.09
N THR A 209 -7.16 -12.89 14.38
CA THR A 209 -8.24 -13.41 15.24
C THR A 209 -8.06 -13.03 16.72
N SER A 210 -6.89 -12.54 17.13
CA SER A 210 -6.69 -12.03 18.50
C SER A 210 -7.51 -10.76 18.78
N ARG A 211 -7.90 -10.01 17.74
CA ARG A 211 -8.56 -8.69 17.85
C ARG A 211 -10.07 -8.70 18.13
N ARG A 212 -10.62 -9.79 18.68
CA ARG A 212 -12.07 -9.95 19.00
C ARG A 212 -12.98 -9.50 17.85
N VAL A 213 -12.72 -10.04 16.66
CA VAL A 213 -13.51 -9.79 15.45
C VAL A 213 -14.74 -10.72 15.45
N PRO A 214 -15.95 -10.22 15.12
CA PRO A 214 -17.16 -11.05 15.01
C PRO A 214 -16.99 -12.24 14.07
N GLU A 215 -17.60 -13.37 14.43
CA GLU A 215 -17.54 -14.62 13.65
C GLU A 215 -18.05 -14.47 12.22
N GLU A 216 -19.06 -13.62 12.01
CA GLU A 216 -19.59 -13.32 10.67
C GLU A 216 -18.52 -12.72 9.74
N ILE A 217 -17.66 -11.83 10.26
CA ILE A 217 -16.58 -11.22 9.48
C ILE A 217 -15.54 -12.28 9.12
N ILE A 218 -15.20 -13.18 10.06
CA ILE A 218 -14.28 -14.30 9.83
C ILE A 218 -14.83 -15.22 8.75
N LYS A 219 -16.12 -15.56 8.81
CA LYS A 219 -16.81 -16.38 7.81
C LYS A 219 -16.80 -15.71 6.44
N ASN A 220 -17.02 -14.40 6.37
CA ASN A 220 -16.97 -13.63 5.11
C ASN A 220 -15.55 -13.62 4.52
N ALA A 221 -14.53 -13.46 5.35
CA ALA A 221 -13.13 -13.56 4.92
C ALA A 221 -12.76 -14.96 4.42
N GLN A 222 -13.24 -16.01 5.09
CA GLN A 222 -13.05 -17.40 4.63
C GLN A 222 -13.75 -17.66 3.29
N SER A 223 -14.97 -17.18 3.12
CA SER A 223 -15.70 -17.29 1.84
C SER A 223 -14.98 -16.52 0.72
N THR A 224 -14.47 -15.33 1.02
CA THR A 224 -13.69 -14.52 0.07
C THR A 224 -12.39 -15.24 -0.30
N ARG A 225 -11.66 -15.79 0.68
CA ARG A 225 -10.45 -16.59 0.46
C ARG A 225 -10.71 -17.78 -0.47
N ALA A 226 -11.79 -18.53 -0.23
CA ALA A 226 -12.16 -19.67 -1.07
C ALA A 226 -12.37 -19.23 -2.53
N LYS A 227 -13.13 -18.14 -2.75
CA LYS A 227 -13.35 -17.58 -4.09
C LYS A 227 -12.04 -17.17 -4.78
N VAL A 228 -11.14 -16.49 -4.08
CA VAL A 228 -9.83 -16.11 -4.64
C VAL A 228 -9.03 -17.34 -5.06
N LEU A 229 -9.00 -18.39 -4.22
CA LEU A 229 -8.28 -19.62 -4.53
C LEU A 229 -8.90 -20.39 -5.70
N ASP A 230 -10.23 -20.39 -5.82
CA ASP A 230 -10.92 -21.00 -6.95
C ASP A 230 -10.63 -20.26 -8.26
N GLU A 231 -10.74 -18.92 -8.28
CA GLU A 231 -10.40 -18.09 -9.45
C GLU A 231 -8.91 -18.23 -9.84
N LEU A 232 -8.01 -18.36 -8.85
CA LEU A 232 -6.58 -18.54 -9.09
C LEU A 232 -6.26 -19.93 -9.68
N GLN A 233 -6.94 -20.98 -9.21
CA GLN A 233 -6.82 -22.32 -9.80
C GLN A 233 -7.33 -22.34 -11.25
N GLU A 234 -8.44 -21.66 -11.52
CA GLU A 234 -8.97 -21.51 -12.87
C GLU A 234 -7.96 -20.79 -13.77
N TYR A 235 -7.39 -19.67 -13.31
CA TYR A 235 -6.33 -18.94 -13.99
C TYR A 235 -5.13 -19.84 -14.34
N TYR A 236 -4.65 -20.63 -13.38
CA TYR A 236 -3.52 -21.53 -13.62
C TYR A 236 -3.82 -22.62 -14.64
N ARG A 237 -5.01 -23.24 -14.59
CA ARG A 237 -5.39 -24.31 -15.52
C ARG A 237 -5.71 -23.79 -16.92
N ASN A 238 -6.47 -22.70 -17.00
CA ASN A 238 -7.06 -22.25 -18.26
C ASN A 238 -6.20 -21.21 -18.99
N GLU A 239 -5.52 -20.31 -18.27
CA GLU A 239 -4.72 -19.25 -18.89
C GLU A 239 -3.23 -19.62 -18.93
N LEU A 240 -2.68 -20.13 -17.83
CA LEU A 240 -1.26 -20.56 -17.81
C LEU A 240 -1.04 -22.01 -18.29
N GLN A 241 -2.11 -22.77 -18.50
CA GLN A 241 -2.05 -24.17 -18.96
C GLN A 241 -1.16 -25.05 -18.06
N LEU A 242 -1.18 -24.80 -16.75
CA LEU A 242 -0.43 -25.57 -15.76
C LEU A 242 -1.24 -26.77 -15.29
N HIS A 243 -0.75 -27.97 -15.53
CA HIS A 243 -1.34 -29.22 -15.03
C HIS A 243 -1.09 -29.41 -13.53
N ASP A 244 0.11 -29.06 -13.06
CA ASP A 244 0.46 -29.01 -11.64
C ASP A 244 0.92 -27.59 -11.29
N PHE A 245 0.09 -26.87 -10.54
CA PHE A 245 0.37 -25.52 -10.06
C PHE A 245 0.66 -25.49 -8.55
N SER A 246 0.84 -26.65 -7.90
CA SER A 246 1.02 -26.75 -6.45
C SER A 246 2.25 -25.98 -5.97
N HIS A 247 3.37 -26.08 -6.72
CA HIS A 247 4.58 -25.32 -6.43
C HIS A 247 4.36 -23.82 -6.53
N ARG A 248 3.72 -23.36 -7.62
CA ARG A 248 3.45 -21.94 -7.86
C ARG A 248 2.51 -21.34 -6.82
N LEU A 249 1.47 -22.07 -6.45
CA LEU A 249 0.56 -21.68 -5.36
C LEU A 249 1.28 -21.65 -4.01
N GLY A 250 2.12 -22.65 -3.72
CA GLY A 250 2.93 -22.69 -2.50
C GLY A 250 3.88 -21.49 -2.39
N THR A 251 4.57 -21.14 -3.48
CA THR A 251 5.38 -19.93 -3.60
C THR A 251 4.56 -18.67 -3.32
N LEU A 252 3.37 -18.57 -3.91
CA LEU A 252 2.48 -17.43 -3.66
C LEU A 252 2.06 -17.32 -2.19
N MET A 253 1.73 -18.43 -1.53
CA MET A 253 1.36 -18.42 -0.10
C MET A 253 2.55 -18.01 0.78
N MET A 254 3.76 -18.48 0.48
CA MET A 254 4.97 -18.07 1.19
C MET A 254 5.22 -16.56 1.07
N MET A 255 5.03 -15.99 -0.13
CA MET A 255 5.12 -14.55 -0.35
C MET A 255 4.11 -13.77 0.49
N GLY A 256 2.85 -14.22 0.53
CA GLY A 256 1.81 -13.62 1.36
C GLY A 256 2.16 -13.64 2.85
N GLN A 257 2.73 -14.74 3.34
CA GLN A 257 3.18 -14.86 4.73
C GLN A 257 4.37 -13.94 5.03
N GLY A 258 5.37 -13.87 4.15
CA GLY A 258 6.51 -12.96 4.35
C GLY A 258 6.08 -11.51 4.38
N ALA A 259 5.21 -11.10 3.46
CA ALA A 259 4.69 -9.74 3.42
C ALA A 259 3.84 -9.42 4.66
N ASN A 260 3.13 -10.39 5.23
CA ASN A 260 2.44 -10.24 6.50
C ASN A 260 3.42 -9.94 7.63
N GLU A 261 4.47 -10.73 7.78
CA GLU A 261 5.47 -10.50 8.83
C GLU A 261 6.20 -9.17 8.64
N ALA A 262 6.62 -8.85 7.41
CA ALA A 262 7.24 -7.56 7.10
C ALA A 262 6.30 -6.38 7.41
N GLY A 263 4.99 -6.53 7.18
CA GLY A 263 4.00 -5.52 7.54
C GLY A 263 3.87 -5.32 9.05
N ARG A 264 4.06 -6.37 9.84
CA ARG A 264 4.10 -6.29 11.33
C ARG A 264 5.37 -5.61 11.81
N VAL A 265 6.52 -5.94 11.21
CA VAL A 265 7.79 -5.27 11.49
C VAL A 265 7.68 -3.78 11.17
N MET A 266 7.18 -3.43 9.98
CA MET A 266 6.95 -2.04 9.59
C MET A 266 6.03 -1.31 10.59
N ASN A 267 4.97 -1.95 11.07
CA ASN A 267 4.08 -1.36 12.07
C ASN A 267 4.80 -1.05 13.39
N LYS A 268 5.60 -1.98 13.91
CA LYS A 268 6.42 -1.79 15.13
C LYS A 268 7.44 -0.67 14.94
N GLU A 269 8.12 -0.64 13.79
CA GLU A 269 9.09 0.41 13.47
C GLU A 269 8.44 1.79 13.43
N MET A 270 7.28 1.91 12.79
CA MET A 270 6.53 3.17 12.75
C MET A 270 6.09 3.65 14.13
N GLN A 271 5.69 2.74 15.02
CA GLN A 271 5.42 3.06 16.43
C GLN A 271 6.69 3.52 17.17
N MET A 272 7.83 2.88 16.91
CA MET A 272 9.11 3.23 17.52
C MET A 272 9.58 4.61 17.08
N TYR A 273 9.45 4.95 15.79
CA TYR A 273 9.74 6.29 15.26
C TYR A 273 8.91 7.37 15.95
N ALA A 274 7.61 7.12 16.12
CA ALA A 274 6.71 8.06 16.80
C ALA A 274 7.03 8.23 18.30
N THR A 275 7.39 7.16 18.99
CA THR A 275 7.55 7.16 20.46
C THR A 275 8.95 7.49 20.96
N MET A 276 10.00 7.00 20.28
CA MET A 276 11.39 7.16 20.71
C MET A 276 12.09 8.35 20.06
N PHE A 277 11.69 8.70 18.84
CA PHE A 277 12.35 9.73 18.04
C PHE A 277 11.49 10.98 17.83
N ASP A 278 10.27 10.99 18.38
CA ASP A 278 9.30 12.09 18.27
C ASP A 278 8.97 12.44 16.80
N ILE A 279 9.13 11.47 15.90
CA ILE A 279 8.95 11.68 14.47
C ILE A 279 7.45 11.62 14.17
N TYR A 280 6.91 12.73 13.66
CA TYR A 280 5.49 12.92 13.36
C TYR A 280 4.57 12.76 14.58
N SER A 281 5.05 13.05 15.79
CA SER A 281 4.21 13.04 16.99
C SER A 281 3.01 14.00 16.88
N ASP A 282 3.15 15.08 16.12
CA ASP A 282 2.07 16.02 15.80
C ASP A 282 1.09 15.52 14.72
N ASP A 283 1.43 14.46 13.97
CA ASP A 283 0.54 13.85 12.99
C ASP A 283 -0.42 12.87 13.65
N SER A 284 -1.57 13.41 14.08
CA SER A 284 -2.65 12.62 14.67
C SER A 284 -3.12 11.45 13.78
N PHE A 285 -3.07 11.60 12.45
CA PHE A 285 -3.56 10.57 11.53
C PHE A 285 -2.65 9.34 11.52
N LEU A 286 -1.35 9.53 11.31
CA LEU A 286 -0.40 8.41 11.31
C LEU A 286 -0.26 7.79 12.72
N ARG A 287 -0.26 8.62 13.77
CA ARG A 287 -0.23 8.15 15.14
C ARG A 287 -1.42 7.26 15.47
N GLU A 288 -2.63 7.68 15.11
CA GLU A 288 -3.83 6.86 15.29
C GLU A 288 -3.79 5.61 14.41
N PHE A 289 -3.31 5.72 13.17
CA PHE A 289 -3.22 4.59 12.26
C PHE A 289 -2.30 3.47 12.79
N PHE A 290 -1.13 3.83 13.30
CA PHE A 290 -0.16 2.88 13.83
C PHE A 290 -0.39 2.46 15.28
N ALA A 291 -1.26 3.13 16.04
CA ALA A 291 -1.63 2.68 17.39
C ALA A 291 -2.30 1.29 17.38
N GLU A 292 -1.96 0.46 18.38
CA GLU A 292 -2.45 -0.92 18.54
C GLU A 292 -3.98 -1.02 18.73
#